data_AF-G5RYL1-F1
#
_entry.id   AF-G5RYL1-F1
#
_cell.length_a   1.000
_cell.length_b   1.000
_cell.length_c   1.000
_cell.angle_alpha   90.00
_cell.angle_beta   90.00
_cell.angle_gamma   90.00
#
_symmetry.space_group_name_H-M   'P 1'
#
loop_
_entity.id
_entity.type
_entity.pdbx_description
1 polymer ?
#
loop_
_entity_poly.entity_id
_entity_poly.type
_entity_poly.pdbx_seq_one_letter_code
_entity_poly.pdbx_strand_id
1 'polypeptide(L)'
;ALAPVLAHVLGPVIIPVYEMLGANPSMFAGTLLACDMGGFFLAKELAGGDVAAWLYSGLILGSMMGPTIVFSIPVALGIIEPSDRRYLALGVLAGIVTIPIGCIAGGLIAMYSGVQINGQPVEFTFALILMNMIPVLIVAVLVALGLKFIPEKMINGFQIFAKFLVALITIGLAAAVVKFLLGWELIPGLDPIFMAPGDKPGEVMRAIEVIGSISCVLLGAYPMVLLLTRWFEKPLMNVGKLLNVNNIAAAGMVATLANNIPMFGMMKQMDTRGKVINCAFAVSAAFALGDHLGFAAANMNAMIFPMIVGKLIGGVTAIGVAMMLVPKDDAAQVKTEVEAQS
;
A
#
# COMPACT_ATOMS: atom_id res chain seq x y z
N ALA A 1 -5.50 13.40 12.13
CA ALA A 1 -4.94 14.08 13.33
C ALA A 1 -3.52 14.61 13.09
N LEU A 2 -2.49 13.77 12.95
CA LEU A 2 -1.08 14.25 12.91
C LEU A 2 -0.62 14.85 11.56
N ALA A 3 -1.37 14.67 10.47
CA ALA A 3 -0.90 15.07 9.13
C ALA A 3 -0.42 16.53 9.04
N PRO A 4 -1.13 17.55 9.57
CA PRO A 4 -0.66 18.94 9.51
C PRO A 4 0.64 19.15 10.29
N VAL A 5 0.78 18.51 11.45
CA VAL A 5 1.98 18.57 12.30
C VAL A 5 3.17 17.96 11.57
N LEU A 6 2.98 16.78 10.96
CA LEU A 6 4.03 16.12 10.18
C LEU A 6 4.44 16.94 8.95
N ALA A 7 3.49 17.53 8.25
CA ALA A 7 3.78 18.42 7.13
C ALA A 7 4.60 19.64 7.58
N HIS A 8 4.25 20.24 8.73
CA HIS A 8 5.00 21.38 9.26
C HIS A 8 6.42 21.01 9.69
N VAL A 9 6.60 19.87 10.37
CA VAL A 9 7.91 19.43 10.88
C VAL A 9 8.82 18.93 9.77
N LEU A 10 8.28 18.15 8.83
CA LEU A 10 9.07 17.50 7.78
C LEU A 10 9.18 18.35 6.50
N GLY A 11 8.22 19.26 6.28
CA GLY A 11 8.14 20.13 5.10
C GLY A 11 9.42 20.89 4.76
N PRO A 12 10.12 21.53 5.73
CA PRO A 12 11.35 22.27 5.46
C PRO A 12 12.47 21.45 4.80
N VAL A 13 12.45 20.12 4.98
CA VAL A 13 13.42 19.21 4.36
C VAL A 13 12.85 18.55 3.11
N ILE A 14 11.60 18.09 3.17
CA ILE A 14 10.98 17.35 2.06
C ILE A 14 10.73 18.24 0.85
N ILE A 15 10.16 19.43 1.07
CA ILE A 15 9.71 20.31 -0.01
C ILE A 15 10.86 20.65 -0.96
N PRO A 16 12.02 21.18 -0.49
CA PRO A 16 13.12 21.51 -1.39
C PRO A 16 13.69 20.30 -2.13
N VAL A 17 13.74 19.12 -1.47
CA VAL A 17 14.30 17.90 -2.06
C VAL A 17 13.42 17.41 -3.22
N TYR A 18 12.10 17.40 -3.04
CA TYR A 18 11.18 16.93 -4.08
C TYR A 18 11.07 17.94 -5.22
N GLU A 19 11.01 19.23 -4.92
CA GLU A 19 10.99 20.30 -5.94
C GLU A 19 12.27 20.30 -6.79
N MET A 20 13.43 20.04 -6.19
CA MET A 20 14.70 19.89 -6.93
C MET A 20 14.67 18.72 -7.91
N LEU A 21 13.94 17.64 -7.59
CA LEU A 21 13.73 16.51 -8.49
C LEU A 21 12.64 16.78 -9.55
N GLY A 22 12.01 17.96 -9.52
CA GLY A 22 10.87 18.31 -10.37
C GLY A 22 9.56 17.62 -9.97
N ALA A 23 9.53 16.99 -8.79
CA ALA A 23 8.37 16.26 -8.28
C ALA A 23 7.63 17.08 -7.21
N ASN A 24 6.34 16.80 -7.04
CA ASN A 24 5.54 17.41 -5.99
C ASN A 24 5.91 16.80 -4.61
N PRO A 25 6.08 17.61 -3.55
CA PRO A 25 6.45 17.12 -2.21
C PRO A 25 5.46 16.11 -1.62
N SER A 26 4.19 16.12 -2.05
CA SER A 26 3.19 15.14 -1.63
C SER A 26 3.61 13.70 -1.90
N MET A 27 4.47 13.43 -2.91
CA MET A 27 4.95 12.09 -3.24
C MET A 27 5.69 11.42 -2.08
N PHE A 28 6.31 12.19 -1.18
CA PHE A 28 6.89 11.66 0.05
C PHE A 28 5.87 10.89 0.89
N ALA A 29 4.66 11.43 1.02
CA ALA A 29 3.63 10.84 1.86
C ALA A 29 3.20 9.47 1.32
N GLY A 30 2.91 9.37 0.02
CA GLY A 30 2.51 8.10 -0.62
C GLY A 30 3.64 7.08 -0.71
N THR A 31 4.90 7.52 -0.76
CA THR A 31 6.06 6.63 -0.69
C THR A 31 6.14 5.90 0.64
N LEU A 32 5.91 6.59 1.76
CA LEU A 32 6.16 6.03 3.09
C LEU A 32 4.90 5.54 3.80
N LEU A 33 3.78 6.26 3.67
CA LEU A 33 2.57 5.98 4.43
C LEU A 33 1.47 5.44 3.51
N ALA A 34 0.73 4.46 4.02
CA ALA A 34 -0.44 3.97 3.32
C ALA A 34 -1.53 5.05 3.24
N CYS A 35 -2.35 4.99 2.19
CA CYS A 35 -3.40 5.97 1.92
C CYS A 35 -4.33 6.15 3.13
N ASP A 36 -4.75 5.04 3.72
CA ASP A 36 -5.62 4.90 4.88
C ASP A 36 -4.90 5.01 6.24
N MET A 37 -3.57 4.93 6.26
CA MET A 37 -2.73 5.16 7.45
C MET A 37 -2.25 6.61 7.57
N GLY A 38 -2.95 7.55 6.93
CA GLY A 38 -2.63 8.98 6.99
C GLY A 38 -1.82 9.51 5.81
N GLY A 39 -1.33 8.65 4.91
CA GLY A 39 -0.59 9.05 3.71
C GLY A 39 -1.40 9.95 2.79
N PHE A 40 -2.70 9.69 2.65
CA PHE A 40 -3.59 10.55 1.87
C PHE A 40 -3.74 11.96 2.46
N PHE A 41 -3.88 12.07 3.78
CA PHE A 41 -4.02 13.36 4.45
C PHE A 41 -2.69 14.12 4.46
N LEU A 42 -1.57 13.44 4.70
CA LEU A 42 -0.25 14.07 4.63
C LEU A 42 0.09 14.51 3.20
N ALA A 43 -0.30 13.74 2.18
CA ALA A 43 -0.16 14.13 0.78
C ALA A 43 -0.91 15.42 0.49
N LYS A 44 -2.11 15.61 1.06
CA LYS A 44 -2.89 16.85 0.92
C LYS A 44 -2.13 18.07 1.42
N GLU A 45 -1.58 17.97 2.63
CA GLU A 45 -0.84 19.07 3.26
C GLU A 45 0.44 19.42 2.51
N LEU A 46 1.12 18.42 1.93
CA LEU A 46 2.36 18.59 1.18
C LEU A 46 2.15 18.91 -0.31
N ALA A 47 0.93 18.82 -0.83
CA ALA A 47 0.66 19.02 -2.25
C ALA A 47 0.75 20.49 -2.70
N GLY A 48 0.71 21.45 -1.75
CA GLY A 48 0.78 22.87 -2.07
C GLY A 48 -0.41 23.38 -2.91
N GLY A 49 -1.57 22.73 -2.80
CA GLY A 49 -2.77 23.05 -3.59
C GLY A 49 -2.90 22.30 -4.92
N ASP A 50 -1.89 21.52 -5.32
CA ASP A 50 -1.99 20.64 -6.49
C ASP A 50 -2.86 19.42 -6.17
N VAL A 51 -4.14 19.49 -6.54
CA VAL A 51 -5.12 18.43 -6.29
C VAL A 51 -4.75 17.15 -7.04
N ALA A 52 -4.21 17.25 -8.26
CA ALA A 52 -3.85 16.07 -9.04
C ALA A 52 -2.67 15.33 -8.40
N ALA A 53 -1.64 16.05 -7.95
CA ALA A 53 -0.51 15.47 -7.23
C ALA A 53 -0.94 14.85 -5.89
N TRP A 54 -1.84 15.51 -5.15
CA TRP A 54 -2.42 14.96 -3.93
C TRP A 54 -3.10 13.61 -4.18
N LEU A 55 -4.01 13.52 -5.15
CA LEU A 55 -4.73 12.27 -5.44
C LEU A 55 -3.79 11.19 -5.98
N TYR A 56 -2.83 11.59 -6.81
CA TYR A 56 -1.83 10.69 -7.39
C TYR A 56 -0.94 10.07 -6.30
N SER A 57 -0.35 10.90 -5.45
CA SER A 57 0.45 10.45 -4.31
C SER A 57 -0.40 9.67 -3.31
N GLY A 58 -1.52 10.25 -2.90
CA GLY A 58 -2.30 9.78 -1.76
C GLY A 58 -3.09 8.51 -2.03
N LEU A 59 -3.57 8.27 -3.24
CA LEU A 59 -4.44 7.13 -3.56
C LEU A 59 -3.82 6.13 -4.54
N ILE A 60 -2.95 6.57 -5.45
CA ILE A 60 -2.28 5.63 -6.37
C ILE A 60 -0.99 5.14 -5.72
N LEU A 61 0.00 6.01 -5.50
CA LEU A 61 1.26 5.59 -4.90
C LEU A 61 1.08 5.07 -3.46
N GLY A 62 0.35 5.84 -2.65
CA GLY A 62 0.06 5.55 -1.25
C GLY A 62 -0.79 4.31 -1.03
N SER A 63 -1.39 3.73 -2.07
CA SER A 63 -2.06 2.43 -1.97
C SER A 63 -1.16 1.26 -2.37
N MET A 64 0.08 1.49 -2.81
CA MET A 64 1.02 0.44 -3.23
C MET A 64 2.33 0.48 -2.41
N MET A 65 3.07 1.59 -2.47
CA MET A 65 4.39 1.68 -1.82
C MET A 65 4.27 1.83 -0.30
N GLY A 66 3.50 2.82 0.16
CA GLY A 66 3.19 3.04 1.57
C GLY A 66 2.80 1.77 2.33
N PRO A 67 1.70 1.07 1.98
CA PRO A 67 1.25 -0.11 2.69
C PRO A 67 2.23 -1.27 2.58
N THR A 68 3.09 -1.31 1.57
CA THR A 68 4.15 -2.33 1.51
C THR A 68 5.17 -2.12 2.63
N ILE A 69 5.64 -0.88 2.78
CA ILE A 69 6.70 -0.52 3.73
C ILE A 69 6.19 -0.51 5.18
N VAL A 70 5.07 0.17 5.46
CA VAL A 70 4.62 0.39 6.85
C VAL A 70 3.66 -0.66 7.38
N PHE A 71 3.11 -1.51 6.52
CA PHE A 71 2.13 -2.51 6.93
C PHE A 71 2.52 -3.92 6.53
N SER A 72 2.59 -4.20 5.23
CA SER A 72 2.70 -5.55 4.69
C SER A 72 3.96 -6.27 5.14
N ILE A 73 5.13 -5.62 5.07
CA ILE A 73 6.39 -6.22 5.54
C ILE A 73 6.35 -6.46 7.08
N PRO A 74 6.08 -5.45 7.94
CA PRO A 74 6.01 -5.67 9.38
C PRO A 74 4.99 -6.73 9.81
N VAL A 75 3.78 -6.68 9.24
CA VAL A 75 2.67 -7.59 9.58
C VAL A 75 3.00 -9.02 9.13
N ALA A 76 3.52 -9.19 7.91
CA ALA A 76 3.94 -10.50 7.43
C ALA A 76 4.92 -11.16 8.40
N LEU A 77 5.92 -10.42 8.89
CA LEU A 77 6.94 -10.96 9.79
C LEU A 77 6.41 -11.40 11.16
N GLY A 78 5.25 -10.89 11.57
CA GLY A 78 4.53 -11.34 12.77
C GLY A 78 3.63 -12.56 12.54
N ILE A 79 3.31 -12.88 11.29
CA ILE A 79 2.37 -13.95 10.93
C ILE A 79 3.08 -15.17 10.33
N ILE A 80 4.04 -14.96 9.43
CA ILE A 80 4.68 -16.02 8.65
C ILE A 80 5.76 -16.75 9.47
N GLU A 81 6.03 -17.99 9.09
CA GLU A 81 7.10 -18.78 9.69
C GLU A 81 8.49 -18.17 9.39
N PRO A 82 9.47 -18.26 10.30
CA PRO A 82 10.81 -17.71 10.05
C PRO A 82 11.47 -18.22 8.75
N SER A 83 11.21 -19.47 8.37
CA SER A 83 11.68 -20.07 7.11
C SER A 83 11.09 -19.41 5.86
N ASP A 84 9.95 -18.73 5.97
CA ASP A 84 9.25 -18.12 4.84
C ASP A 84 9.68 -16.68 4.55
N ARG A 85 10.52 -16.10 5.42
CA ARG A 85 11.01 -14.71 5.29
C ARG A 85 11.78 -14.46 4.00
N ARG A 86 12.53 -15.46 3.51
CA ARG A 86 13.24 -15.36 2.23
C ARG A 86 12.27 -15.19 1.06
N TYR A 87 11.14 -15.90 1.08
CA TYR A 87 10.13 -15.81 0.02
C TYR A 87 9.38 -14.48 0.06
N LEU A 88 9.11 -13.97 1.27
CA LEU A 88 8.60 -12.62 1.45
C LEU A 88 9.55 -11.59 0.83
N ALA A 89 10.86 -11.66 1.14
CA ALA A 89 11.84 -10.72 0.62
C ALA A 89 11.92 -10.74 -0.91
N LEU A 90 11.98 -11.93 -1.52
CA LEU A 90 12.02 -12.10 -2.98
C LEU A 90 10.74 -11.56 -3.65
N GLY A 91 9.57 -11.87 -3.07
CA GLY A 91 8.30 -11.39 -3.60
C GLY A 91 8.17 -9.88 -3.49
N VAL A 92 8.49 -9.30 -2.33
CA VAL A 92 8.47 -7.86 -2.12
C VAL A 92 9.42 -7.14 -3.06
N LEU A 93 10.62 -7.68 -3.29
CA LEU A 93 11.56 -7.16 -4.28
C LEU A 93 10.93 -7.14 -5.69
N ALA A 94 10.34 -8.27 -6.12
CA ALA A 94 9.66 -8.36 -7.41
C ALA A 94 8.49 -7.38 -7.55
N GLY A 95 7.75 -7.13 -6.47
CA GLY A 95 6.62 -6.20 -6.49
C GLY A 95 7.03 -4.73 -6.45
N ILE A 96 8.06 -4.37 -5.68
CA ILE A 96 8.45 -2.95 -5.53
C ILE A 96 8.96 -2.38 -6.85
N VAL A 97 9.70 -3.18 -7.64
CA VAL A 97 10.20 -2.75 -8.94
C VAL A 97 9.09 -2.51 -9.96
N THR A 98 7.88 -3.03 -9.75
CA THR A 98 6.73 -2.83 -10.65
C THR A 98 5.73 -1.78 -10.18
N ILE A 99 5.89 -1.22 -8.97
CA ILE A 99 5.08 -0.09 -8.48
C ILE A 99 5.03 1.08 -9.48
N PRO A 100 6.15 1.51 -10.12
CA PRO A 100 6.11 2.58 -11.10
C PRO A 100 5.15 2.28 -12.28
N ILE A 101 5.07 1.02 -12.71
CA ILE A 101 4.17 0.61 -13.80
C ILE A 101 2.70 0.75 -13.34
N GLY A 102 2.40 0.31 -12.12
CA GLY A 102 1.08 0.51 -11.53
C GLY A 102 0.72 1.99 -11.36
N CYS A 103 1.68 2.82 -10.96
CA CYS A 103 1.47 4.26 -10.80
C CYS A 103 1.23 4.96 -12.13
N ILE A 104 1.97 4.60 -13.19
CA ILE A 104 1.74 5.13 -14.53
C ILE A 104 0.35 4.72 -15.01
N ALA A 105 -0.01 3.44 -14.88
CA ALA A 105 -1.32 2.96 -15.29
C ALA A 105 -2.47 3.66 -14.56
N GLY A 106 -2.40 3.75 -13.23
CA GLY A 106 -3.41 4.46 -12.43
C GLY A 106 -3.50 5.94 -12.79
N GLY A 107 -2.36 6.61 -13.02
CA GLY A 107 -2.31 8.01 -13.45
C GLY A 107 -2.94 8.24 -14.81
N LEU A 108 -2.65 7.37 -15.79
CA LEU A 108 -3.25 7.45 -17.12
C LEU A 108 -4.76 7.22 -17.07
N ILE A 109 -5.22 6.25 -16.28
CA ILE A 109 -6.66 6.07 -16.10
C ILE A 109 -7.29 7.29 -15.44
N ALA A 110 -6.67 7.90 -14.42
CA ALA A 110 -7.17 9.13 -13.82
C ALA A 110 -7.26 10.28 -14.83
N MET A 111 -6.26 10.41 -15.73
CA MET A 111 -6.25 11.39 -16.82
C MET A 111 -7.43 11.21 -17.79
N TYR A 112 -7.77 9.98 -18.16
CA TYR A 112 -8.85 9.71 -19.12
C TYR A 112 -10.24 9.58 -18.49
N SER A 113 -10.33 9.34 -17.18
CA SER A 113 -11.62 9.08 -16.49
C SER A 113 -12.41 10.35 -16.16
N GLY A 114 -11.88 11.54 -16.48
CA GLY A 114 -12.55 12.82 -16.19
C GLY A 114 -12.82 13.01 -14.70
N VAL A 115 -11.80 12.74 -13.85
CA VAL A 115 -11.91 12.84 -12.39
C VAL A 115 -12.40 14.25 -12.01
N GLN A 116 -13.46 14.31 -11.20
CA GLN A 116 -14.00 15.56 -10.68
C GLN A 116 -14.07 15.53 -9.16
N ILE A 117 -13.73 16.66 -8.55
CA ILE A 117 -13.90 16.90 -7.10
C ILE A 117 -14.74 18.16 -6.94
N ASN A 118 -15.84 18.04 -6.19
CA ASN A 118 -16.76 19.15 -5.94
C ASN A 118 -17.24 19.86 -7.23
N GLY A 119 -17.45 19.08 -8.30
CA GLY A 119 -17.86 19.59 -9.62
C GLY A 119 -16.77 20.28 -10.43
N GLN A 120 -15.52 20.32 -9.94
CA GLN A 120 -14.36 20.85 -10.67
C GLN A 120 -13.54 19.70 -11.26
N PRO A 121 -13.15 19.76 -12.54
CA PRO A 121 -12.27 18.75 -13.13
C PRO A 121 -10.88 18.81 -12.51
N VAL A 122 -10.30 17.64 -12.27
CA VAL A 122 -8.92 17.49 -11.83
C VAL A 122 -8.10 17.00 -13.02
N GLU A 123 -7.21 17.87 -13.50
CA GLU A 123 -6.39 17.57 -14.67
C GLU A 123 -5.12 16.81 -14.28
N PHE A 124 -5.06 15.53 -14.64
CA PHE A 124 -3.82 14.76 -14.58
C PHE A 124 -3.07 14.94 -15.90
N THR A 125 -1.89 15.56 -15.87
CA THR A 125 -1.04 15.71 -17.06
C THR A 125 -0.01 14.59 -17.14
N PHE A 126 0.45 14.26 -18.35
CA PHE A 126 1.58 13.34 -18.54
C PHE A 126 2.83 13.81 -17.78
N ALA A 127 3.10 15.12 -17.76
CA ALA A 127 4.22 15.68 -17.03
C ALA A 127 4.10 15.42 -15.52
N LEU A 128 2.91 15.63 -14.94
CA LEU A 128 2.65 15.34 -13.53
C LEU A 128 2.88 13.86 -13.22
N ILE A 129 2.38 12.95 -14.05
CA ILE A 129 2.55 11.51 -13.84
C ILE A 129 4.04 11.14 -13.88
N LEU A 130 4.76 11.54 -14.93
CA LEU A 130 6.15 11.11 -15.15
C LEU A 130 7.15 11.77 -14.19
N MET A 131 7.01 13.07 -13.90
CA MET A 131 7.93 13.75 -12.98
C MET A 131 7.80 13.22 -11.56
N ASN A 132 6.56 12.95 -11.12
CA ASN A 132 6.32 12.36 -9.81
C ASN A 132 6.77 10.88 -9.73
N MET A 133 7.07 10.21 -10.85
CA MET A 133 7.72 8.88 -10.84
C MET A 133 9.21 8.91 -10.53
N ILE A 134 9.89 10.03 -10.72
CA ILE A 134 11.33 10.15 -10.44
C ILE A 134 11.67 9.74 -9.00
N PRO A 135 11.08 10.35 -7.95
CA PRO A 135 11.36 9.94 -6.57
C PRO A 135 10.94 8.50 -6.28
N VAL A 136 9.84 8.03 -6.88
CA VAL A 136 9.35 6.65 -6.70
C VAL A 136 10.34 5.64 -7.27
N LEU A 137 10.90 5.90 -8.45
CA LEU A 137 11.92 5.06 -9.07
C LEU A 137 13.18 5.00 -8.23
N ILE A 138 13.64 6.14 -7.70
CA ILE A 138 14.81 6.21 -6.81
C ILE A 138 14.57 5.30 -5.60
N VAL A 139 13.43 5.46 -4.91
CA VAL A 139 13.12 4.66 -3.72
C VAL A 139 12.94 3.18 -4.07
N ALA A 140 12.24 2.86 -5.15
CA ALA A 140 12.05 1.48 -5.59
C ALA A 140 13.39 0.79 -5.89
N VAL A 141 14.32 1.47 -6.56
CA VAL A 141 15.67 0.96 -6.83
C VAL A 141 16.45 0.79 -5.53
N LEU A 142 16.44 1.78 -4.62
CA LEU A 142 17.15 1.67 -3.34
C LEU A 142 16.64 0.51 -2.49
N VAL A 143 15.31 0.34 -2.42
CA VAL A 143 14.70 -0.77 -1.67
C VAL A 143 15.00 -2.11 -2.34
N ALA A 144 14.92 -2.20 -3.66
CA ALA A 144 15.25 -3.42 -4.40
C ALA A 144 16.72 -3.81 -4.22
N LEU A 145 17.65 -2.85 -4.30
CA LEU A 145 19.08 -3.09 -4.06
C LEU A 145 19.33 -3.51 -2.60
N GLY A 146 18.69 -2.85 -1.64
CA GLY A 146 18.76 -3.22 -0.24
C GLY A 146 18.28 -4.66 0.02
N LEU A 147 17.11 -5.03 -0.53
CA LEU A 147 16.55 -6.37 -0.39
C LEU A 147 17.40 -7.42 -1.13
N LYS A 148 18.08 -7.05 -2.21
CA LYS A 148 18.99 -7.95 -2.95
C LYS A 148 20.27 -8.24 -2.17
N PHE A 149 20.92 -7.20 -1.63
CA PHE A 149 22.27 -7.32 -1.07
C PHE A 149 22.29 -7.52 0.45
N ILE A 150 21.33 -6.96 1.17
CA ILE A 150 21.27 -6.97 2.64
C ILE A 150 19.82 -7.18 3.16
N PRO A 151 19.13 -8.25 2.73
CA PRO A 151 17.70 -8.47 3.02
C PRO A 151 17.37 -8.43 4.50
N GLU A 152 18.15 -9.11 5.35
CA GLU A 152 17.91 -9.16 6.79
C GLU A 152 18.01 -7.78 7.44
N LYS A 153 18.99 -6.96 7.04
CA LYS A 153 19.15 -5.60 7.56
C LYS A 153 18.02 -4.69 7.11
N MET A 154 17.58 -4.81 5.85
CA MET A 154 16.42 -4.06 5.35
C MET A 154 15.14 -4.43 6.08
N ILE A 155 14.90 -5.74 6.26
CA ILE A 155 13.74 -6.27 6.99
C ILE A 155 13.74 -5.74 8.43
N ASN A 156 14.88 -5.83 9.14
CA ASN A 156 15.01 -5.30 10.49
C ASN A 156 14.81 -3.77 10.52
N GLY A 157 15.34 -3.05 9.51
CA GLY A 157 15.13 -1.61 9.35
C GLY A 157 13.66 -1.24 9.22
N PHE A 158 12.91 -1.94 8.36
CA PHE A 158 11.47 -1.74 8.20
C PHE A 158 10.70 -2.08 9.47
N GLN A 159 11.08 -3.11 10.22
CA GLN A 159 10.46 -3.42 11.51
C GLN A 159 10.68 -2.32 12.54
N ILE A 160 11.90 -1.78 12.65
CA ILE A 160 12.21 -0.67 13.58
C ILE A 160 11.43 0.57 13.16
N PHE A 161 11.44 0.90 11.87
CA PHE A 161 10.67 2.02 11.33
C PHE A 161 9.17 1.89 11.63
N ALA A 162 8.58 0.72 11.38
CA ALA A 162 7.18 0.47 11.67
C ALA A 162 6.87 0.58 13.17
N LYS A 163 7.74 0.08 14.06
CA LYS A 163 7.57 0.23 15.52
C LYS A 163 7.61 1.70 15.94
N PHE A 164 8.56 2.47 15.40
CA PHE A 164 8.63 3.92 15.62
C PHE A 164 7.36 4.62 15.13
N LEU A 165 6.90 4.29 13.93
CA LEU A 165 5.70 4.86 13.34
C LEU A 165 4.44 4.54 14.17
N VAL A 166 4.31 3.29 14.63
CA VAL A 166 3.22 2.88 15.54
C VAL A 166 3.27 3.72 16.83
N ALA A 167 4.44 3.85 17.46
CA ALA A 167 4.57 4.67 18.67
C ALA A 167 4.16 6.13 18.42
N LEU A 168 4.62 6.73 17.31
CA LEU A 168 4.27 8.09 16.92
C LEU A 168 2.76 8.26 16.71
N ILE A 169 2.12 7.35 15.97
CA ILE A 169 0.68 7.38 15.70
C ILE A 169 -0.10 7.17 17.00
N THR A 170 0.34 6.27 17.89
CA THR A 170 -0.29 6.06 19.21
C THR A 170 -0.24 7.32 20.07
N ILE A 171 0.90 8.01 20.12
CA ILE A 171 1.04 9.28 20.86
C ILE A 171 0.13 10.35 20.23
N GLY A 172 0.14 10.48 18.91
CA GLY A 172 -0.72 11.43 18.19
C GLY A 172 -2.21 11.18 18.42
N LEU A 173 -2.64 9.92 18.41
CA LEU A 173 -4.02 9.54 18.71
C LEU A 173 -4.36 9.86 20.17
N ALA A 174 -3.51 9.51 21.13
CA ALA A 174 -3.73 9.81 22.54
C ALA A 174 -3.88 11.32 22.77
N ALA A 175 -3.00 12.13 22.17
CA ALA A 175 -3.09 13.59 22.25
C ALA A 175 -4.39 14.13 21.61
N ALA A 176 -4.82 13.56 20.48
CA ALA A 176 -6.06 13.95 19.83
C ALA A 176 -7.30 13.59 20.66
N VAL A 177 -7.29 12.44 21.35
CA VAL A 177 -8.35 12.03 22.29
C VAL A 177 -8.40 12.96 23.50
N VAL A 178 -7.24 13.32 24.06
CA VAL A 178 -7.16 14.31 25.17
C VAL A 178 -7.73 15.66 24.73
N LYS A 179 -7.38 16.14 23.52
CA LYS A 179 -7.93 17.37 22.95
C LYS A 179 -9.46 17.28 22.80
N PHE A 180 -9.98 16.15 22.35
CA PHE A 180 -11.42 15.95 22.16
C PHE A 180 -12.19 15.90 23.49
N LEU A 181 -11.70 15.14 24.48
CA LEU A 181 -12.42 14.92 25.75
C LEU A 181 -12.25 16.06 26.75
N LEU A 182 -11.05 16.64 26.84
CA LEU A 182 -10.69 17.62 27.86
C LEU A 182 -10.53 19.05 27.30
N GLY A 183 -10.50 19.22 25.98
CA GLY A 183 -10.18 20.50 25.33
C GLY A 183 -8.71 20.89 25.43
N TRP A 184 -7.84 20.03 25.98
CA TRP A 184 -6.43 20.34 26.18
C TRP A 184 -5.60 20.08 24.91
N GLU A 185 -4.96 21.12 24.41
CA GLU A 185 -4.11 21.03 23.23
C GLU A 185 -2.66 20.67 23.60
N LEU A 186 -2.39 19.36 23.75
CA LEU A 186 -1.04 18.85 24.05
C LEU A 186 -0.07 19.02 22.88
N ILE A 187 -0.56 18.85 21.64
CA ILE A 187 0.20 19.04 20.41
C ILE A 187 -0.56 20.07 19.57
N PRO A 188 0.01 21.26 19.34
CA PRO A 188 -0.60 22.28 18.50
C PRO A 188 -0.79 21.80 17.06
N GLY A 189 -1.92 22.16 16.44
CA GLY A 189 -2.18 21.85 15.02
C GLY A 189 -2.69 20.45 14.74
N LEU A 190 -3.08 19.69 15.78
CA LEU A 190 -3.78 18.42 15.58
C LEU A 190 -5.15 18.64 14.92
N ASP A 191 -5.34 17.94 13.80
CA ASP A 191 -6.62 17.88 13.09
C ASP A 191 -7.66 17.09 13.92
N PRO A 192 -8.92 17.56 14.01
CA PRO A 192 -9.99 16.88 14.77
C PRO A 192 -10.21 15.43 14.33
N ILE A 193 -10.50 14.56 15.30
CA ILE A 193 -10.76 13.13 15.04
C ILE A 193 -12.24 12.83 14.76
N PHE A 194 -13.13 13.71 15.22
CA PHE A 194 -14.56 13.75 14.92
C PHE A 194 -14.90 15.03 14.16
N MET A 195 -16.12 15.11 13.63
CA MET A 195 -16.63 16.33 12.99
C MET A 195 -16.42 17.56 13.87
N ALA A 196 -15.95 18.63 13.26
CA ALA A 196 -15.77 19.94 13.86
C ALA A 196 -16.72 20.97 13.23
N PRO A 197 -16.98 22.12 13.88
CA PRO A 197 -17.77 23.19 13.29
C PRO A 197 -17.23 23.59 11.90
N GLY A 198 -18.09 23.55 10.89
CA GLY A 198 -17.73 23.78 9.48
C GLY A 198 -17.63 22.52 8.63
N ASP A 199 -17.53 21.34 9.25
CA ASP A 199 -17.63 20.06 8.55
C ASP A 199 -19.07 19.80 8.11
N LYS A 200 -19.23 19.33 6.87
CA LYS A 200 -20.52 18.90 6.35
C LYS A 200 -20.59 17.37 6.33
N PRO A 201 -21.63 16.76 6.91
CA PRO A 201 -21.79 15.31 6.89
C PRO A 201 -21.77 14.78 5.45
N GLY A 202 -20.96 13.75 5.19
CA GLY A 202 -20.83 13.14 3.88
C GLY A 202 -19.93 13.87 2.88
N GLU A 203 -19.49 15.12 3.17
CA GLU A 203 -18.46 15.80 2.37
C GLU A 203 -17.07 15.70 3.03
N VAL A 204 -17.01 15.77 4.36
CA VAL A 204 -15.76 15.69 5.12
C VAL A 204 -15.85 14.55 6.12
N MET A 205 -15.20 13.43 5.81
CA MET A 205 -15.04 12.34 6.76
C MET A 205 -13.76 12.53 7.57
N ARG A 206 -13.90 12.60 8.90
CA ARG A 206 -12.77 12.70 9.83
C ARG A 206 -12.25 11.31 10.21
N ALA A 207 -11.12 11.27 10.91
CA ALA A 207 -10.35 10.05 11.15
C ALA A 207 -11.21 8.86 11.65
N ILE A 208 -12.10 9.08 12.63
CA ILE A 208 -12.93 8.00 13.19
C ILE A 208 -13.99 7.50 12.19
N GLU A 209 -14.62 8.39 11.44
CA GLU A 209 -15.62 8.03 10.43
C GLU A 209 -15.00 7.25 9.27
N VAL A 210 -13.80 7.66 8.82
CA VAL A 210 -13.04 6.94 7.81
C VAL A 210 -12.74 5.51 8.27
N ILE A 211 -12.24 5.34 9.50
CA ILE A 211 -11.97 4.01 10.08
C ILE A 211 -13.26 3.19 10.20
N GLY A 212 -14.38 3.81 10.60
CA GLY A 212 -15.69 3.16 10.66
C GLY A 212 -16.15 2.64 9.29
N SER A 213 -16.00 3.44 8.24
CA SER A 213 -16.34 3.04 6.87
C SER A 213 -15.48 1.89 6.36
N ILE A 214 -14.16 1.95 6.57
CA ILE A 214 -13.23 0.85 6.25
C ILE A 214 -13.65 -0.43 6.98
N SER A 215 -14.01 -0.32 8.27
CA SER A 215 -14.44 -1.46 9.09
C SER A 215 -15.70 -2.13 8.55
N CYS A 216 -16.67 -1.35 8.05
CA CYS A 216 -17.87 -1.87 7.39
C CYS A 216 -17.54 -2.68 6.13
N VAL A 217 -16.58 -2.22 5.32
CA VAL A 217 -16.12 -2.97 4.14
C VAL A 217 -15.35 -4.24 4.55
N LEU A 218 -14.50 -4.13 5.57
CA LEU A 218 -13.64 -5.23 6.02
C LEU A 218 -14.37 -6.37 6.74
N LEU A 219 -15.53 -6.10 7.34
CA LEU A 219 -16.39 -7.11 7.96
C LEU A 219 -16.67 -8.28 6.98
N GLY A 220 -16.75 -7.98 5.68
CA GLY A 220 -16.99 -8.96 4.63
C GLY A 220 -15.75 -9.67 4.09
N ALA A 221 -14.53 -9.31 4.49
CA ALA A 221 -13.30 -9.79 3.83
C ALA A 221 -13.11 -11.31 3.95
N TYR A 222 -13.08 -11.88 5.16
CA TYR A 222 -12.93 -13.33 5.35
C TYR A 222 -14.09 -14.16 4.75
N PRO A 223 -15.37 -13.78 4.97
CA PRO A 223 -16.49 -14.42 4.28
C PRO A 223 -16.36 -14.37 2.75
N MET A 224 -15.94 -13.23 2.19
CA MET A 224 -15.73 -13.09 0.75
C MET A 224 -14.64 -14.02 0.25
N VAL A 225 -13.49 -14.11 0.93
CA VAL A 225 -12.42 -15.07 0.55
C VAL A 225 -12.94 -16.51 0.60
N LEU A 226 -13.69 -16.89 1.63
CA LEU A 226 -14.28 -18.23 1.74
C LEU A 226 -15.26 -18.52 0.59
N LEU A 227 -16.14 -17.57 0.26
CA LEU A 227 -17.11 -17.74 -0.82
C LEU A 227 -16.44 -17.74 -2.19
N LEU A 228 -15.45 -16.87 -2.43
CA LEU A 228 -14.73 -16.82 -3.70
C LEU A 228 -13.91 -18.08 -3.94
N THR A 229 -13.21 -18.58 -2.91
CA THR A 229 -12.47 -19.84 -3.00
C THR A 229 -13.39 -21.03 -3.26
N ARG A 230 -14.58 -21.05 -2.66
CA ARG A 230 -15.59 -22.09 -2.88
C ARG A 230 -16.29 -22.00 -4.24
N TRP A 231 -16.71 -20.81 -4.67
CA TRP A 231 -17.48 -20.62 -5.91
C TRP A 231 -16.59 -20.62 -7.16
N PHE A 232 -15.39 -20.06 -7.06
CA PHE A 232 -14.45 -19.95 -8.17
C PHE A 232 -13.31 -20.95 -8.09
N GLU A 233 -13.49 -22.08 -7.40
CA GLU A 233 -12.48 -23.15 -7.28
C GLU A 233 -11.92 -23.56 -8.65
N LYS A 234 -12.79 -23.81 -9.65
CA LYS A 234 -12.37 -24.20 -11.01
C LYS A 234 -11.54 -23.10 -11.71
N PRO A 235 -12.00 -21.84 -11.79
CA PRO A 235 -11.17 -20.73 -12.27
C PRO A 235 -9.84 -20.59 -11.52
N LEU A 236 -9.83 -20.74 -10.19
CA LEU A 236 -8.63 -20.63 -9.38
C LEU A 236 -7.63 -21.76 -9.67
N MET A 237 -8.12 -22.98 -9.88
CA MET A 237 -7.27 -24.09 -10.34
C MET A 237 -6.66 -23.80 -11.72
N ASN A 238 -7.39 -23.15 -12.63
CA ASN A 238 -6.85 -22.78 -13.94
C ASN A 238 -5.75 -21.72 -13.82
N VAL A 239 -5.95 -20.72 -12.97
CA VAL A 239 -4.93 -19.72 -12.65
C VAL A 239 -3.72 -20.38 -11.98
N GLY A 240 -3.94 -21.30 -11.04
CA GLY A 240 -2.89 -22.09 -10.38
C GLY A 240 -2.06 -22.90 -11.38
N LYS A 241 -2.71 -23.58 -12.33
CA LYS A 241 -2.04 -24.31 -13.42
C LYS A 241 -1.23 -23.39 -14.32
N LEU A 242 -1.76 -22.22 -14.69
CA LEU A 242 -1.06 -21.25 -15.53
C LEU A 242 0.21 -20.74 -14.85
N LEU A 243 0.13 -20.45 -13.55
CA LEU A 243 1.23 -19.94 -12.75
C LEU A 243 2.14 -21.04 -12.20
N ASN A 244 1.77 -22.31 -12.36
CA ASN A 244 2.42 -23.49 -11.79
C ASN A 244 2.53 -23.44 -10.25
N VAL A 245 1.44 -23.09 -9.57
CA VAL A 245 1.34 -22.99 -8.11
C VAL A 245 0.20 -23.86 -7.58
N ASN A 246 0.24 -24.18 -6.28
CA ASN A 246 -0.82 -24.98 -5.66
C ASN A 246 -2.14 -24.19 -5.47
N ASN A 247 -3.23 -24.90 -5.15
CA ASN A 247 -4.55 -24.27 -4.99
C ASN A 247 -4.60 -23.26 -3.83
N ILE A 248 -3.81 -23.48 -2.77
CA ILE A 248 -3.74 -22.55 -1.63
C ILE A 248 -3.08 -21.24 -2.05
N ALA A 249 -2.02 -21.29 -2.86
CA ALA A 249 -1.38 -20.11 -3.42
C ALA A 249 -2.33 -19.34 -4.37
N ALA A 250 -3.11 -20.04 -5.20
CA ALA A 250 -4.12 -19.39 -6.03
C ALA A 250 -5.22 -18.70 -5.19
N ALA A 251 -5.70 -19.37 -4.13
CA ALA A 251 -6.62 -18.79 -3.15
C ALA A 251 -6.03 -17.58 -2.42
N GLY A 252 -4.73 -17.62 -2.09
CA GLY A 252 -3.99 -16.52 -1.50
C GLY A 252 -4.00 -15.25 -2.34
N MET A 253 -3.98 -15.36 -3.68
CA MET A 253 -4.04 -14.19 -4.55
C MET A 253 -5.42 -13.53 -4.49
N VAL A 254 -6.49 -14.31 -4.43
CA VAL A 254 -7.84 -13.78 -4.21
C VAL A 254 -7.96 -13.13 -2.85
N ALA A 255 -7.43 -13.80 -1.82
CA ALA A 255 -7.40 -13.25 -0.47
C ALA A 255 -6.71 -11.89 -0.43
N THR A 256 -5.55 -11.80 -1.07
CA THR A 256 -4.74 -10.57 -1.18
C THR A 256 -5.53 -9.38 -1.68
N LEU A 257 -6.37 -9.55 -2.71
CA LEU A 257 -7.20 -8.44 -3.24
C LEU A 257 -8.09 -7.81 -2.17
N ALA A 258 -8.59 -8.61 -1.23
CA ALA A 258 -9.33 -8.12 -0.07
C ALA A 258 -8.37 -7.55 0.97
N ASN A 259 -7.43 -8.39 1.42
CA ASN A 259 -6.44 -8.07 2.45
C ASN A 259 -5.29 -9.08 2.39
N ASN A 260 -4.06 -8.69 2.69
CA ASN A 260 -2.93 -9.61 2.69
C ASN A 260 -2.77 -10.42 3.99
N ILE A 261 -3.43 -10.05 5.09
CA ILE A 261 -3.40 -10.80 6.36
C ILE A 261 -3.87 -12.26 6.19
N PRO A 262 -5.06 -12.54 5.59
CA PRO A 262 -5.47 -13.93 5.37
C PRO A 262 -4.49 -14.70 4.48
N MET A 263 -3.91 -14.05 3.47
CA MET A 263 -2.91 -14.66 2.59
C MET A 263 -1.66 -15.06 3.38
N PHE A 264 -1.13 -14.19 4.24
CA PHE A 264 0.02 -14.53 5.09
C PHE A 264 -0.30 -15.68 6.06
N GLY A 265 -1.52 -15.74 6.59
CA GLY A 265 -1.96 -16.81 7.48
C GLY A 265 -1.98 -18.20 6.83
N MET A 266 -2.17 -18.29 5.52
CA MET A 266 -2.14 -19.54 4.75
C MET A 266 -0.80 -19.80 4.04
N MET A 267 0.17 -18.88 4.15
CA MET A 267 1.44 -18.93 3.43
C MET A 267 2.22 -20.22 3.67
N LYS A 268 2.22 -20.75 4.91
CA LYS A 268 2.91 -22.01 5.27
C LYS A 268 2.46 -23.23 4.45
N GLN A 269 1.24 -23.19 3.89
CA GLN A 269 0.65 -24.25 3.06
C GLN A 269 0.88 -24.05 1.55
N MET A 270 1.50 -22.94 1.15
CA MET A 270 1.83 -22.67 -0.24
C MET A 270 3.13 -23.37 -0.65
N ASP A 271 3.23 -23.71 -1.93
CA ASP A 271 4.50 -24.11 -2.53
C ASP A 271 5.46 -22.90 -2.63
N THR A 272 6.77 -23.15 -2.70
CA THR A 272 7.81 -22.10 -2.73
C THR A 272 7.56 -21.04 -3.80
N ARG A 273 7.16 -21.48 -5.01
CA ARG A 273 6.82 -20.58 -6.11
C ARG A 273 5.56 -19.77 -5.79
N GLY A 274 4.53 -20.43 -5.27
CA GLY A 274 3.31 -19.80 -4.77
C GLY A 274 3.55 -18.71 -3.72
N LYS A 275 4.46 -18.95 -2.77
CA LYS A 275 4.85 -17.98 -1.72
C LYS A 275 5.40 -16.68 -2.31
N VAL A 276 6.35 -16.79 -3.24
CA VAL A 276 6.99 -15.61 -3.87
C VAL A 276 6.00 -14.85 -4.76
N ILE A 277 5.21 -15.56 -5.58
CA ILE A 277 4.20 -14.94 -6.45
C ILE A 277 3.15 -14.18 -5.64
N ASN A 278 2.65 -14.77 -4.55
CA ASN A 278 1.68 -14.10 -3.68
C ASN A 278 2.26 -12.85 -3.01
N CYS A 279 3.49 -12.93 -2.49
CA CYS A 279 4.14 -11.78 -1.88
C CYS A 279 4.39 -10.65 -2.89
N ALA A 280 4.77 -10.98 -4.14
CA ALA A 280 4.94 -10.00 -5.21
C ALA A 280 3.61 -9.35 -5.61
N PHE A 281 2.58 -10.17 -5.82
CA PHE A 281 1.24 -9.67 -6.12
C PHE A 281 0.70 -8.74 -5.04
N ALA A 282 0.94 -9.09 -3.76
CA ALA A 282 0.48 -8.32 -2.61
C ALA A 282 1.05 -6.90 -2.52
N VAL A 283 2.26 -6.64 -3.03
CA VAL A 283 2.87 -5.30 -3.00
C VAL A 283 1.95 -4.24 -3.62
N SER A 284 1.40 -4.54 -4.79
CA SER A 284 0.54 -3.59 -5.51
C SER A 284 -0.94 -3.94 -5.39
N ALA A 285 -1.32 -5.22 -5.45
CA ALA A 285 -2.72 -5.62 -5.54
C ALA A 285 -3.43 -5.72 -4.18
N ALA A 286 -2.70 -5.75 -3.06
CA ALA A 286 -3.33 -5.91 -1.75
C ALA A 286 -4.35 -4.79 -1.47
N PHE A 287 -5.47 -5.14 -0.83
CA PHE A 287 -6.52 -4.20 -0.42
C PHE A 287 -7.25 -3.49 -1.57
N ALA A 288 -7.02 -3.87 -2.83
CA ALA A 288 -7.68 -3.27 -3.99
C ALA A 288 -9.22 -3.36 -3.93
N LEU A 289 -9.74 -4.42 -3.33
CA LEU A 289 -11.17 -4.68 -3.15
C LEU A 289 -11.59 -4.70 -1.67
N GLY A 290 -10.73 -4.18 -0.78
CA GLY A 290 -10.96 -4.15 0.67
C GLY A 290 -10.67 -2.77 1.24
N ASP A 291 -9.65 -2.68 2.10
CA ASP A 291 -9.33 -1.51 2.92
C ASP A 291 -9.23 -0.24 2.08
N HIS A 292 -8.44 -0.27 1.00
CA HIS A 292 -8.24 0.90 0.14
C HIS A 292 -9.48 1.24 -0.70
N LEU A 293 -10.29 0.24 -1.09
CA LEU A 293 -11.57 0.49 -1.74
C LEU A 293 -12.51 1.23 -0.80
N GLY A 294 -12.65 0.76 0.44
CA GLY A 294 -13.45 1.43 1.47
C GLY A 294 -12.94 2.84 1.75
N PHE A 295 -11.61 3.00 1.85
CA PHE A 295 -10.99 4.31 2.03
C PHE A 295 -11.26 5.27 0.88
N ALA A 296 -11.06 4.82 -0.37
CA ALA A 296 -11.31 5.63 -1.56
C ALA A 296 -12.81 5.96 -1.69
N ALA A 297 -13.70 5.04 -1.33
CA ALA A 297 -15.14 5.29 -1.34
C ALA A 297 -15.56 6.34 -0.30
N ALA A 298 -14.92 6.32 0.86
CA ALA A 298 -15.16 7.30 1.92
C ALA A 298 -14.62 8.70 1.58
N ASN A 299 -13.46 8.78 0.92
CA ASN A 299 -12.74 10.05 0.77
C ASN A 299 -12.77 10.64 -0.65
N MET A 300 -12.66 9.80 -1.69
CA MET A 300 -12.47 10.21 -3.09
C MET A 300 -13.03 9.17 -4.07
N ASN A 301 -14.36 9.08 -4.16
CA ASN A 301 -15.06 8.12 -5.03
C ASN A 301 -14.57 8.11 -6.48
N ALA A 302 -14.25 9.29 -7.03
CA ALA A 302 -13.78 9.44 -8.40
C ALA A 302 -12.43 8.74 -8.68
N MET A 303 -11.65 8.46 -7.63
CA MET A 303 -10.34 7.81 -7.74
C MET A 303 -10.38 6.29 -7.53
N ILE A 304 -11.54 5.70 -7.21
CA ILE A 304 -11.68 4.24 -7.02
C ILE A 304 -11.19 3.48 -8.26
N PHE A 305 -11.72 3.82 -9.43
CA PHE A 305 -11.39 3.10 -10.66
C PHE A 305 -9.91 3.27 -11.07
N PRO A 306 -9.34 4.50 -11.11
CA PRO A 306 -7.90 4.70 -11.31
C PRO A 306 -7.01 3.91 -10.34
N MET A 307 -7.36 3.93 -9.05
CA MET A 307 -6.60 3.22 -8.01
C MET A 307 -6.62 1.71 -8.26
N ILE A 308 -7.81 1.11 -8.46
CA ILE A 308 -7.93 -0.34 -8.70
C ILE A 308 -7.12 -0.75 -9.93
N VAL A 309 -7.24 -0.02 -11.04
CA VAL A 309 -6.51 -0.36 -12.26
C VAL A 309 -5.00 -0.27 -12.06
N GLY A 310 -4.51 0.79 -11.40
CA GLY A 310 -3.09 0.93 -11.07
C GLY A 310 -2.57 -0.22 -10.21
N LYS A 311 -3.30 -0.57 -9.15
CA LYS A 311 -2.97 -1.68 -8.24
C LYS A 311 -2.95 -3.03 -8.95
N LEU A 312 -3.94 -3.32 -9.78
CA LEU A 312 -4.03 -4.58 -10.52
C LEU A 312 -2.93 -4.69 -11.59
N ILE A 313 -2.64 -3.62 -12.33
CA ILE A 313 -1.56 -3.63 -13.31
C ILE A 313 -0.20 -3.78 -12.62
N GLY A 314 0.03 -3.05 -11.52
CA GLY A 314 1.24 -3.22 -10.70
C GLY A 314 1.38 -4.65 -10.16
N GLY A 315 0.27 -5.26 -9.72
CA GLY A 315 0.25 -6.63 -9.21
C GLY A 315 0.47 -7.69 -10.30
N VAL A 316 -0.18 -7.57 -11.45
CA VAL A 316 0.00 -8.51 -12.57
C VAL A 316 1.42 -8.44 -13.13
N THR A 317 1.99 -7.24 -13.23
CA THR A 317 3.39 -7.08 -13.64
C THR A 317 4.35 -7.63 -12.59
N ALA A 318 4.05 -7.49 -11.29
CA ALA A 318 4.82 -8.10 -10.20
C ALA A 318 4.83 -9.64 -10.30
N ILE A 319 3.70 -10.26 -10.67
CA ILE A 319 3.65 -11.70 -10.95
C ILE A 319 4.64 -12.05 -12.07
N GLY A 320 4.65 -11.28 -13.17
CA GLY A 320 5.58 -11.48 -14.28
C GLY A 320 7.04 -11.45 -13.84
N VAL A 321 7.43 -10.45 -13.04
CA VAL A 321 8.79 -10.36 -12.49
C VAL A 321 9.09 -11.51 -11.53
N ALA A 322 8.16 -11.86 -10.64
CA ALA A 322 8.34 -12.97 -9.70
C ALA A 322 8.53 -14.32 -10.42
N MET A 323 7.83 -14.53 -11.53
CA MET A 323 7.99 -15.73 -12.36
C MET A 323 9.36 -15.82 -13.03
N MET A 324 10.04 -14.69 -13.27
CA MET A 324 11.41 -14.64 -13.78
C MET A 324 12.43 -14.90 -12.66
N LEU A 325 12.17 -14.42 -11.44
CA LEU A 325 13.06 -14.61 -10.29
C LEU A 325 13.00 -16.03 -9.69
N VAL A 326 11.86 -16.69 -9.79
CA VAL A 326 11.69 -18.08 -9.37
C VAL A 326 11.17 -18.88 -10.56
N PRO A 327 12.06 -19.43 -11.40
CA PRO A 327 11.69 -20.29 -12.53
C PRO A 327 10.99 -21.58 -12.09
N LYS A 328 10.39 -22.29 -13.05
CA LYS A 328 9.52 -23.46 -12.77
C LYS A 328 10.28 -24.65 -12.18
N ASP A 329 11.60 -24.71 -12.36
CA ASP A 329 12.43 -25.88 -12.03
C ASP A 329 13.26 -25.71 -10.73
N ASP A 330 13.35 -24.49 -10.18
CA ASP A 330 14.23 -24.17 -9.04
C ASP A 330 13.60 -24.43 -7.66
N ALA A 331 12.36 -24.91 -7.59
CA ALA A 331 11.74 -25.34 -6.33
C ALA A 331 12.51 -26.51 -5.65
N ALA A 332 13.38 -27.20 -6.40
CA ALA A 332 14.31 -28.20 -5.88
C ALA A 332 15.59 -27.59 -5.28
N GLN A 333 16.09 -26.46 -5.79
CA GLN A 333 17.36 -25.86 -5.32
C GLN A 333 17.23 -25.09 -4.00
N VAL A 334 16.05 -24.51 -3.69
CA VAL A 334 15.86 -23.80 -2.43
C VAL A 334 15.87 -24.74 -1.21
N LYS A 335 15.50 -26.01 -1.38
CA LYS A 335 15.67 -27.02 -0.31
C LYS A 335 17.15 -27.27 -0.01
N THR A 336 18.01 -27.30 -1.03
CA THR A 336 19.43 -27.61 -0.90
C THR A 336 20.21 -26.48 -0.21
N GLU A 337 19.82 -25.22 -0.40
CA GLU A 337 20.44 -24.09 0.31
C GLU A 337 19.99 -23.95 1.77
N VAL A 338 18.73 -24.30 2.08
CA VAL A 338 18.21 -24.25 3.46
C VAL A 338 18.80 -25.38 4.32
N GLU A 339 19.00 -26.58 3.75
CA GLU A 339 19.70 -27.68 4.41
C GLU A 339 21.21 -27.43 4.56
N ALA A 340 21.81 -26.55 3.74
CA ALA A 340 23.21 -26.17 3.86
C ALA A 340 23.47 -25.05 4.90
N GLN A 341 22.41 -24.44 5.45
CA GLN A 341 22.47 -23.35 6.44
C GLN A 341 21.89 -23.72 7.81
N SER A 342 21.39 -24.95 7.99
CA SER A 342 20.97 -25.55 9.26
C SER A 342 22.04 -26.47 9.83
#